data_AF-A0A4Z2CHU0-F1
#
_entry.id   AF-A0A4Z2CHU0-F1
#
_cell.length_a   1.000
_cell.length_b   1.000
_cell.length_c   1.000
_cell.angle_alpha   90.00
_cell.angle_beta   90.00
_cell.angle_gamma   90.00
#
_symmetry.space_group_name_H-M   'P 1'
#
loop_
_entity.id
_entity.type
_entity.pdbx_description
1 polymer ?
#
loop_
_entity_poly.entity_id
_entity_poly.type
_entity_poly.pdbx_seq_one_letter_code
_entity_poly.pdbx_strand_id
1 'polypeptide(L)'
;MGLYQVFFLFLLMGKNGLCQVGGSCSKTVVNSCSDCIRSGPDCAWCMQENFTQPGEQETVRCNTRALLTERGCEPQKIIAPHNNVTVVKELPLSESFEKQEPIQLSPQVIHLKVRPGSPATFRVSFKRVQGYPVDLYYLMDLSNSMKDDLDNVKDLGNDLLSALKTITAHAQIGFGAFVDKTVLPYTNTNEKKLLRPCDDDSEKCQAAFGYRHVLSLTPREQEFKQSVTNQFISGNLDSPEGGLDAMMQAAVCGGAIGWRNSSTRLIVLTTDAGFHMAGDGKLAGILEPNDQQCHMKDNLYYKSNEMDYPSVGQLAFQLEKNNIQTIFAVTENVQKIYKQLSAIVPKSEVGVLSNDSNNVVELIKTAYRKLSSKITLTHDRLPDNVRITYTPECQSAGPPGP
;
A
#
# COMPACT_ATOMS: atom_id res chain seq x y z
N MET A 1 -80.60 -27.50 -14.45
CA MET A 1 -80.39 -27.86 -15.88
C MET A 1 -79.39 -26.89 -16.47
N GLY A 2 -78.31 -27.40 -17.06
CA GLY A 2 -77.38 -26.56 -17.85
C GLY A 2 -75.90 -26.74 -17.52
N LEU A 3 -75.38 -27.97 -17.63
CA LEU A 3 -73.98 -28.19 -18.02
C LEU A 3 -73.83 -27.67 -19.47
N TYR A 4 -72.65 -27.12 -19.80
CA TYR A 4 -72.17 -26.59 -21.11
C TYR A 4 -71.97 -25.07 -21.16
N GLN A 5 -71.06 -24.52 -20.35
CA GLN A 5 -70.42 -23.23 -20.68
C GLN A 5 -69.07 -22.97 -19.99
N VAL A 6 -68.26 -24.00 -19.76
CA VAL A 6 -66.91 -23.84 -19.19
C VAL A 6 -65.88 -24.54 -20.08
N PHE A 7 -65.70 -24.05 -21.32
CA PHE A 7 -64.57 -24.46 -22.16
C PHE A 7 -64.06 -23.36 -23.11
N PHE A 8 -64.32 -22.09 -22.78
CA PHE A 8 -63.87 -20.94 -23.58
C PHE A 8 -63.31 -19.80 -22.72
N LEU A 9 -62.52 -20.14 -21.68
CA LEU A 9 -61.85 -19.13 -20.85
C LEU A 9 -60.42 -19.51 -20.42
N PHE A 10 -59.75 -20.38 -21.20
CA PHE A 10 -58.35 -20.79 -20.96
C PHE A 10 -57.47 -20.64 -22.20
N LEU A 11 -57.61 -19.53 -22.94
CA LEU A 11 -56.76 -19.24 -24.11
C LEU A 11 -56.31 -17.78 -24.27
N LEU A 12 -56.46 -16.93 -23.24
CA LEU A 12 -56.10 -15.49 -23.33
C LEU A 12 -55.30 -14.94 -22.13
N MET A 13 -54.52 -15.77 -21.44
CA MET A 13 -53.55 -15.32 -20.41
C MET A 13 -52.18 -15.95 -20.66
N GLY A 14 -51.69 -15.84 -21.91
CA GLY A 14 -50.42 -16.39 -22.37
C GLY A 14 -49.63 -15.38 -23.19
N LYS A 15 -49.53 -14.13 -22.71
CA LYS A 15 -48.55 -13.15 -23.18
C LYS A 15 -48.02 -12.35 -21.99
N ASN A 16 -47.33 -13.02 -21.08
CA ASN A 16 -46.25 -12.35 -20.37
C ASN A 16 -45.18 -12.05 -21.42
N GLY A 17 -45.25 -10.85 -21.99
CA GLY A 17 -44.17 -10.31 -22.78
C GLY A 17 -42.91 -10.41 -21.95
N LEU A 18 -41.91 -11.11 -22.48
CA LEU A 18 -40.54 -10.86 -22.11
C LEU A 18 -40.34 -9.36 -22.24
N CYS A 19 -40.16 -8.66 -21.12
CA CYS A 19 -39.41 -7.41 -21.14
C CYS A 19 -38.03 -7.77 -21.68
N GLN A 20 -37.85 -7.66 -23.00
CA GLN A 20 -36.51 -7.52 -23.54
C GLN A 20 -35.95 -6.26 -22.90
N VAL A 21 -34.93 -6.42 -22.08
CA VAL A 21 -34.04 -5.34 -21.69
C VAL A 21 -33.27 -4.94 -22.95
N GLY A 22 -33.96 -4.26 -23.87
CA GLY A 22 -33.39 -3.70 -25.08
C GLY A 22 -32.81 -2.35 -24.71
N GLY A 23 -31.48 -2.28 -24.56
CA GLY A 23 -30.79 -1.01 -24.30
C GLY A 23 -31.19 0.06 -25.31
N SER A 24 -31.35 1.31 -24.86
CA SER A 24 -31.74 2.41 -25.74
C SER A 24 -30.50 3.14 -26.26
N CYS A 25 -30.51 3.48 -27.56
CA CYS A 25 -29.47 4.32 -28.15
C CYS A 25 -29.97 5.77 -28.17
N SER A 26 -29.42 6.62 -27.30
CA SER A 26 -29.77 8.04 -27.23
C SER A 26 -29.10 8.83 -28.36
N LYS A 27 -29.88 9.55 -29.17
CA LYS A 27 -29.46 10.15 -30.45
C LYS A 27 -29.25 11.67 -30.40
N THR A 28 -28.89 12.23 -29.24
CA THR A 28 -29.04 13.68 -29.01
C THR A 28 -28.22 14.57 -29.94
N VAL A 29 -27.04 14.13 -30.42
CA VAL A 29 -26.27 14.76 -31.52
C VAL A 29 -25.37 13.70 -32.17
N VAL A 30 -25.75 13.13 -33.32
CA VAL A 30 -24.95 12.08 -33.99
C VAL A 30 -24.79 12.40 -35.48
N ASN A 31 -23.60 12.84 -35.88
CA ASN A 31 -23.29 13.18 -37.28
C ASN A 31 -22.28 12.23 -37.92
N SER A 32 -21.68 11.33 -37.12
CA SER A 32 -20.66 10.39 -37.59
C SER A 32 -20.77 9.05 -36.87
N CYS A 33 -20.11 8.03 -37.44
CA CYS A 33 -19.94 6.73 -36.78
C CYS A 33 -19.28 6.88 -35.41
N SER A 34 -18.27 7.74 -35.27
CA SER A 34 -17.58 7.97 -33.99
C SER A 34 -18.54 8.53 -32.92
N ASP A 35 -19.37 9.51 -33.28
CA ASP A 35 -20.35 10.10 -32.36
C ASP A 35 -21.33 9.02 -31.88
N CYS A 36 -21.82 8.20 -32.82
CA CYS A 36 -22.74 7.11 -32.51
C CYS A 36 -22.17 6.10 -31.51
N ILE A 37 -20.91 5.68 -31.70
CA ILE A 37 -20.28 4.71 -30.79
C ILE A 37 -20.07 5.30 -29.40
N ARG A 38 -19.85 6.62 -29.29
CA ARG A 38 -19.74 7.34 -28.01
C ARG A 38 -21.09 7.60 -27.34
N SER A 39 -22.19 7.58 -28.08
CA SER A 39 -23.54 7.85 -27.54
C SER A 39 -24.04 6.80 -26.54
N GLY A 40 -23.52 5.57 -26.60
CA GLY A 40 -23.87 4.53 -25.63
C GLY A 40 -23.34 3.15 -26.01
N PRO A 41 -23.31 2.20 -25.06
CA PRO A 41 -22.80 0.85 -25.28
C PRO A 41 -23.65 0.04 -26.28
N ASP A 42 -24.95 0.30 -26.33
CA ASP A 42 -25.91 -0.44 -27.18
C ASP A 42 -26.08 0.16 -28.59
N CYS A 43 -25.46 1.31 -28.85
CA CYS A 43 -25.51 1.95 -30.16
C CYS A 43 -24.69 1.18 -31.21
N ALA A 44 -25.11 1.25 -32.46
CA ALA A 44 -24.40 0.71 -33.60
C ALA A 44 -24.61 1.65 -34.79
N TRP A 45 -23.70 1.61 -35.77
CA TRP A 45 -23.74 2.48 -36.93
C TRP A 45 -23.90 1.67 -38.23
N CYS A 46 -24.84 2.05 -39.08
CA CYS A 46 -24.99 1.46 -40.42
C CYS A 46 -24.13 2.19 -41.47
N MET A 47 -23.10 1.53 -41.99
CA MET A 47 -22.24 2.05 -43.08
C MET A 47 -22.74 1.71 -44.49
N GLN A 48 -23.95 1.15 -44.63
CA GLN A 48 -24.50 0.77 -45.92
C GLN A 48 -24.83 2.01 -46.77
N GLU A 49 -24.43 1.99 -48.03
CA GLU A 49 -24.78 3.02 -49.01
C GLU A 49 -26.30 3.01 -49.27
N ASN A 50 -26.91 4.18 -49.53
CA ASN A 50 -28.35 4.35 -49.75
C ASN A 50 -29.27 3.89 -48.60
N PHE A 51 -28.75 3.77 -47.38
CA PHE A 51 -29.55 3.46 -46.18
C PHE A 51 -30.46 4.62 -45.72
N THR A 52 -30.01 5.86 -45.91
CA THR A 52 -30.78 7.08 -45.59
C THR A 52 -31.64 7.48 -46.79
N GLN A 53 -32.92 7.75 -46.56
CA GLN A 53 -33.84 8.21 -47.61
C GLN A 53 -33.69 9.73 -47.85
N PRO A 54 -34.07 10.25 -49.03
CA PRO A 54 -34.07 11.69 -49.29
C PRO A 54 -34.84 12.47 -48.22
N GLY A 55 -34.18 13.42 -47.55
CA GLY A 55 -34.75 14.23 -46.46
C GLY A 55 -34.51 13.67 -45.05
N GLU A 56 -33.96 12.46 -44.91
CA GLU A 56 -33.56 11.92 -43.60
C GLU A 56 -32.20 12.43 -43.14
N GLN A 57 -32.03 12.57 -41.83
CA GLN A 57 -30.76 12.92 -41.22
C GLN A 57 -29.85 11.69 -41.05
N GLU A 58 -28.53 11.91 -41.07
CA GLU A 58 -27.52 10.87 -40.84
C GLU A 58 -27.64 10.22 -39.44
N THR A 59 -28.30 10.88 -38.48
CA THR A 59 -28.64 10.32 -37.16
C THR A 59 -29.42 8.99 -37.24
N VAL A 60 -30.13 8.74 -38.34
CA VAL A 60 -30.87 7.48 -38.59
C VAL A 60 -29.94 6.27 -38.69
N ARG A 61 -28.70 6.46 -39.14
CA ARG A 61 -27.67 5.41 -39.21
C ARG A 61 -27.21 4.94 -37.83
N CYS A 62 -27.49 5.71 -36.78
CA CYS A 62 -27.19 5.34 -35.41
C CYS A 62 -28.42 4.77 -34.72
N ASN A 63 -28.39 3.49 -34.38
CA ASN A 63 -29.43 2.85 -33.57
C ASN A 63 -28.92 1.55 -32.95
N THR A 64 -29.76 0.85 -32.19
CA THR A 64 -29.43 -0.51 -31.75
C THR A 64 -29.28 -1.45 -32.95
N ARG A 65 -28.46 -2.49 -32.81
CA ARG A 65 -28.23 -3.47 -33.88
C ARG A 65 -29.54 -4.10 -34.37
N ALA A 66 -30.47 -4.38 -33.47
CA ALA A 66 -31.78 -4.94 -33.79
C ALA A 66 -32.59 -3.99 -34.70
N LEU A 67 -32.73 -2.72 -34.32
CA LEU A 67 -33.48 -1.73 -35.09
C LEU A 67 -32.84 -1.39 -36.44
N LEU A 68 -31.50 -1.41 -36.52
CA LEU A 68 -30.80 -1.24 -37.81
C LEU A 68 -31.05 -2.42 -38.74
N THR A 69 -31.07 -3.65 -38.20
CA THR A 69 -31.33 -4.87 -38.99
C THR A 69 -32.78 -4.90 -39.46
N GLU A 70 -33.74 -4.57 -38.59
CA GLU A 70 -35.17 -4.48 -38.94
C GLU A 70 -35.42 -3.45 -40.04
N ARG A 71 -34.68 -2.34 -40.03
CA ARG A 71 -34.73 -1.30 -41.06
C ARG A 71 -34.05 -1.70 -42.38
N GLY A 72 -33.39 -2.86 -42.44
CA GLY A 72 -32.76 -3.38 -43.65
C GLY A 72 -31.28 -3.06 -43.83
N CYS A 73 -30.57 -2.68 -42.76
CA CYS A 73 -29.11 -2.63 -42.79
C CYS A 73 -28.54 -4.05 -42.78
N GLU A 74 -27.71 -4.39 -43.76
CA GLU A 74 -27.02 -5.67 -43.82
C GLU A 74 -26.15 -5.88 -42.58
N PRO A 75 -26.17 -7.05 -41.92
CA PRO A 75 -25.42 -7.29 -40.69
C PRO A 75 -23.90 -7.03 -40.79
N GLN A 76 -23.32 -7.19 -41.99
CA GLN A 76 -21.90 -6.95 -42.28
C GLN A 76 -21.57 -5.45 -42.42
N LYS A 77 -22.58 -4.62 -42.70
CA LYS A 77 -22.48 -3.16 -42.81
C LYS A 77 -22.83 -2.47 -41.48
N ILE A 78 -23.06 -3.22 -40.40
CA ILE A 78 -23.27 -2.67 -39.06
C ILE A 78 -21.94 -2.63 -38.30
N ILE A 79 -21.47 -1.42 -38.01
CA ILE A 79 -20.30 -1.16 -37.17
C ILE A 79 -20.75 -1.10 -35.71
N ALA A 80 -20.33 -2.08 -34.92
CA ALA A 80 -20.54 -2.13 -33.47
C ALA A 80 -19.29 -2.70 -32.81
N PRO A 81 -18.29 -1.86 -32.47
CA PRO A 81 -17.10 -2.33 -31.77
C PRO A 81 -17.50 -2.94 -30.42
N HIS A 82 -16.81 -4.01 -30.04
CA HIS A 82 -16.99 -4.67 -28.75
C HIS A 82 -15.71 -4.59 -27.93
N ASN A 83 -15.85 -4.77 -26.62
CA ASN A 83 -14.71 -4.90 -25.74
C ASN A 83 -13.89 -6.14 -26.13
N ASN A 84 -12.56 -6.01 -26.11
CA ASN A 84 -11.64 -7.10 -26.33
C ASN A 84 -10.57 -7.10 -25.24
N VAL A 85 -10.50 -8.20 -24.49
CA VAL A 85 -9.52 -8.44 -23.44
C VAL A 85 -8.61 -9.55 -23.94
N THR A 86 -7.33 -9.24 -24.10
CA THR A 86 -6.32 -10.21 -24.55
C THR A 86 -5.26 -10.36 -23.48
N VAL A 87 -4.98 -11.59 -23.07
CA VAL A 87 -3.91 -11.89 -22.13
C VAL A 87 -2.62 -12.03 -22.92
N VAL A 88 -1.64 -11.17 -22.61
CA VAL A 88 -0.35 -11.11 -23.32
C VAL A 88 0.69 -11.96 -22.60
N LYS A 89 0.67 -11.96 -21.27
CA LYS A 89 1.60 -12.74 -20.43
C LYS A 89 0.87 -13.31 -19.22
N GLU A 90 0.87 -14.63 -19.12
CA GLU A 90 0.22 -15.41 -18.05
C GLU A 90 1.15 -16.53 -17.57
N LEU A 91 2.11 -16.16 -16.74
CA LEU A 91 2.96 -17.10 -16.04
C LEU A 91 2.18 -17.75 -14.89
N PRO A 92 2.33 -19.07 -14.67
CA PRO A 92 1.67 -19.77 -13.59
C PRO A 92 2.16 -19.26 -12.23
N LEU A 93 1.26 -19.29 -11.23
CA LEU A 93 1.58 -18.92 -9.86
C LEU A 93 2.57 -19.94 -9.25
N SER A 94 3.58 -19.45 -8.55
CA SER A 94 4.59 -20.28 -7.89
C SER A 94 4.05 -20.92 -6.62
N GLU A 95 4.44 -22.18 -6.37
CA GLU A 95 4.09 -22.90 -5.14
C GLU A 95 5.02 -22.54 -3.98
N SER A 96 6.32 -22.44 -4.25
CA SER A 96 7.38 -22.21 -3.26
C SER A 96 8.39 -21.17 -3.74
N PHE A 97 9.15 -20.62 -2.80
CA PHE A 97 10.30 -19.77 -3.12
C PHE A 97 11.48 -20.68 -3.48
N GLU A 98 11.77 -20.79 -4.77
CA GLU A 98 13.05 -21.32 -5.27
C GLU A 98 14.05 -20.17 -5.47
N LYS A 99 15.28 -20.43 -5.93
CA LYS A 99 16.33 -19.39 -6.11
C LYS A 99 15.97 -18.25 -7.10
N GLN A 100 14.76 -18.24 -7.66
CA GLN A 100 14.25 -17.22 -8.59
C GLN A 100 13.07 -16.47 -7.96
N GLU A 101 12.81 -15.26 -8.46
CA GLU A 101 11.68 -14.45 -8.01
C GLU A 101 10.35 -15.17 -8.30
N PRO A 102 9.53 -15.43 -7.28
CA PRO A 102 8.33 -16.23 -7.47
C PRO A 102 7.19 -15.39 -8.05
N ILE A 103 6.36 -16.03 -8.87
CA ILE A 103 5.19 -15.41 -9.49
C ILE A 103 4.02 -15.53 -8.52
N GLN A 104 3.63 -14.41 -7.90
CA GLN A 104 2.52 -14.37 -6.94
C GLN A 104 1.23 -13.77 -7.50
N LEU A 105 1.28 -13.19 -8.71
CA LEU A 105 0.15 -12.55 -9.36
C LEU A 105 0.08 -12.96 -10.84
N SER A 106 -1.11 -13.29 -11.31
CA SER A 106 -1.38 -13.68 -12.70
C SER A 106 -2.76 -13.18 -13.17
N PRO A 107 -2.91 -12.74 -14.43
CA PRO A 107 -1.88 -12.57 -15.47
C PRO A 107 -0.96 -11.38 -15.17
N GLN A 108 0.22 -11.34 -15.80
CA GLN A 108 1.19 -10.24 -15.61
C GLN A 108 0.97 -9.11 -16.62
N VAL A 109 0.49 -9.43 -17.82
CA VAL A 109 0.23 -8.41 -18.86
C VAL A 109 -1.06 -8.76 -19.60
N ILE A 110 -1.94 -7.77 -19.67
CA ILE A 110 -3.18 -7.81 -20.46
C ILE A 110 -3.23 -6.60 -21.40
N HIS A 111 -3.86 -6.77 -22.55
CA HIS A 111 -4.17 -5.68 -23.47
C HIS A 111 -5.69 -5.55 -23.59
N LEU A 112 -6.19 -4.37 -23.22
CA LEU A 112 -7.61 -4.02 -23.17
C LEU A 112 -7.96 -3.06 -24.29
N LYS A 113 -8.90 -3.44 -25.15
CA LYS A 113 -9.62 -2.53 -26.05
C LYS A 113 -11.04 -2.38 -25.53
N VAL A 114 -11.36 -1.22 -25.00
CA VAL A 114 -12.64 -0.96 -24.32
C VAL A 114 -13.44 0.09 -25.06
N ARG A 115 -14.71 -0.20 -25.30
CA ARG A 115 -15.69 0.71 -25.90
C ARG A 115 -16.16 1.73 -24.84
N PRO A 116 -16.25 3.03 -25.18
CA PRO A 116 -16.80 4.03 -24.27
C PRO A 116 -18.17 3.64 -23.71
N GLY A 117 -18.34 3.73 -22.39
CA GLY A 117 -19.59 3.39 -21.70
C GLY A 117 -19.85 1.89 -21.51
N SER A 118 -19.00 1.00 -22.03
CA SER A 118 -19.13 -0.45 -21.85
C SER A 118 -18.01 -0.99 -20.95
N PRO A 119 -18.31 -1.53 -19.75
CA PRO A 119 -17.28 -2.06 -18.86
C PRO A 119 -16.65 -3.35 -19.40
N ALA A 120 -15.36 -3.54 -19.17
CA ALA A 120 -14.64 -4.78 -19.44
C ALA A 120 -14.16 -5.40 -18.13
N THR A 121 -14.32 -6.71 -18.00
CA THR A 121 -13.92 -7.46 -16.79
C THR A 121 -12.81 -8.43 -17.13
N PHE A 122 -11.81 -8.51 -16.28
CA PHE A 122 -10.77 -9.54 -16.30
C PHE A 122 -10.50 -10.00 -14.87
N ARG A 123 -9.94 -11.21 -14.75
CA ARG A 123 -9.61 -11.79 -13.45
C ARG A 123 -8.13 -11.63 -13.16
N VAL A 124 -7.82 -11.36 -11.90
CA VAL A 124 -6.46 -11.40 -11.36
C VAL A 124 -6.46 -12.39 -10.22
N SER A 125 -5.54 -13.35 -10.28
CA SER A 125 -5.32 -14.36 -9.25
C SER A 125 -4.05 -14.03 -8.50
N PHE A 126 -4.13 -14.08 -7.17
CA PHE A 126 -3.00 -13.92 -6.28
C PHE A 126 -2.83 -15.18 -5.43
N LYS A 127 -1.59 -15.63 -5.27
CA LYS A 127 -1.24 -16.70 -4.32
C LYS A 127 0.04 -16.31 -3.62
N ARG A 128 -0.01 -16.28 -2.29
CA ARG A 128 1.16 -16.05 -1.46
C ARG A 128 2.07 -17.29 -1.50
N VAL A 129 3.34 -17.06 -1.76
CA VAL A 129 4.36 -18.12 -1.78
C VAL A 129 4.78 -18.48 -0.35
N GLN A 130 4.89 -19.78 -0.07
CA GLN A 130 5.41 -20.26 1.20
C GLN A 130 6.91 -20.01 1.30
N GLY A 131 7.37 -19.56 2.48
CA GLY A 131 8.79 -19.27 2.71
C GLY A 131 9.30 -18.02 1.98
N TYR A 132 8.42 -17.11 1.55
CA TYR A 132 8.84 -15.86 0.92
C TYR A 132 9.80 -15.07 1.84
N PRO A 133 10.88 -14.45 1.30
CA PRO A 133 11.87 -13.78 2.11
C PRO A 133 11.30 -12.61 2.92
N VAL A 134 11.85 -12.38 4.11
CA VAL A 134 11.46 -11.28 5.00
C VAL A 134 12.71 -10.48 5.37
N ASP A 135 12.64 -9.17 5.18
CA ASP A 135 13.61 -8.20 5.67
C ASP A 135 12.98 -7.44 6.82
N LEU A 136 13.57 -7.53 8.01
CA LEU A 136 13.12 -6.79 9.19
C LEU A 136 14.16 -5.78 9.61
N TYR A 137 13.84 -4.50 9.52
CA TYR A 137 14.67 -3.43 10.03
C TYR A 137 14.10 -2.94 11.37
N TYR A 138 14.82 -3.23 12.45
CA TYR A 138 14.43 -2.86 13.80
C TYR A 138 14.91 -1.43 14.08
N LEU A 139 13.97 -0.51 14.26
CA LEU A 139 14.23 0.91 14.43
C LEU A 139 13.84 1.32 15.86
N MET A 140 14.87 1.51 16.69
CA MET A 140 14.70 1.67 18.12
C MET A 140 14.94 3.11 18.57
N ASP A 141 14.03 3.61 19.38
CA ASP A 141 14.22 4.79 20.20
C ASP A 141 15.28 4.51 21.28
N LEU A 142 16.33 5.32 21.30
CA LEU A 142 17.40 5.25 22.30
C LEU A 142 17.41 6.48 23.21
N SER A 143 16.29 7.19 23.36
CA SER A 143 16.10 8.19 24.41
C SER A 143 16.33 7.59 25.80
N ASN A 144 16.47 8.45 26.81
CA ASN A 144 16.84 8.00 28.16
C ASN A 144 15.76 7.14 28.82
N SER A 145 14.48 7.29 28.42
CA SER A 145 13.37 6.47 28.95
C SER A 145 13.44 5.02 28.48
N MET A 146 14.02 4.74 27.32
CA MET A 146 14.12 3.40 26.71
C MET A 146 15.29 2.54 27.26
N LYS A 147 15.81 2.87 28.45
CA LYS A 147 17.03 2.25 28.99
C LYS A 147 16.85 0.77 29.31
N ASP A 148 15.79 0.44 30.02
CA ASP A 148 15.42 -0.93 30.37
C ASP A 148 14.96 -1.72 29.13
N ASP A 149 14.24 -1.10 28.19
CA ASP A 149 13.94 -1.72 26.90
C ASP A 149 15.20 -2.13 26.13
N LEU A 150 16.22 -1.26 26.08
CA LEU A 150 17.48 -1.57 25.42
C LEU A 150 18.18 -2.78 26.03
N ASP A 151 18.17 -2.90 27.36
CA ASP A 151 18.78 -4.05 28.04
C ASP A 151 18.06 -5.36 27.68
N ASN A 152 16.72 -5.35 27.60
CA ASN A 152 15.95 -6.51 27.15
C ASN A 152 16.18 -6.83 25.67
N VAL A 153 16.26 -5.82 24.79
CA VAL A 153 16.53 -6.03 23.36
C VAL A 153 17.93 -6.61 23.13
N LYS A 154 18.93 -6.26 23.97
CA LYS A 154 20.26 -6.88 23.96
C LYS A 154 20.20 -8.37 24.27
N ASP A 155 19.36 -8.76 25.22
CA ASP A 155 19.14 -10.17 25.58
C ASP A 155 18.38 -10.91 24.48
N LEU A 156 17.40 -10.25 23.85
CA LEU A 156 16.56 -10.80 22.79
C LEU A 156 17.23 -10.86 21.40
N GLY A 157 18.46 -10.35 21.24
CA GLY A 157 19.11 -10.23 19.94
C GLY A 157 19.21 -11.53 19.14
N ASN A 158 19.45 -12.66 19.82
CA ASN A 158 19.44 -13.99 19.17
C ASN A 158 18.01 -14.49 18.93
N ASP A 159 17.10 -14.21 19.85
CA ASP A 159 15.74 -14.75 19.85
C ASP A 159 14.89 -14.14 18.74
N LEU A 160 15.11 -12.87 18.40
CA LEU A 160 14.32 -12.16 17.41
C LEU A 160 14.51 -12.71 15.98
N LEU A 161 15.76 -12.82 15.51
CA LEU A 161 16.02 -13.39 14.19
C LEU A 161 15.75 -14.90 14.18
N SER A 162 16.01 -15.63 15.27
CA SER A 162 15.60 -17.04 15.41
C SER A 162 14.09 -17.21 15.26
N ALA A 163 13.30 -16.34 15.90
CA ALA A 163 11.86 -16.31 15.79
C ALA A 163 11.38 -16.02 14.37
N LEU A 164 12.01 -15.08 13.66
CA LEU A 164 11.70 -14.83 12.24
C LEU A 164 12.04 -16.03 11.36
N LYS A 165 13.15 -16.74 11.65
CA LYS A 165 13.56 -17.94 10.93
C LYS A 165 12.57 -19.11 11.08
N THR A 166 11.76 -19.13 12.14
CA THR A 166 10.64 -20.08 12.25
C THR A 166 9.52 -19.83 11.24
N ILE A 167 9.43 -18.60 10.71
CA ILE A 167 8.43 -18.21 9.70
C ILE A 167 8.98 -18.41 8.29
N THR A 168 10.22 -17.99 8.05
CA THR A 168 10.88 -18.12 6.75
C THR A 168 12.38 -18.38 6.90
N ALA A 169 12.91 -19.34 6.15
CA ALA A 169 14.34 -19.63 6.13
C ALA A 169 15.19 -18.46 5.58
N HIS A 170 14.56 -17.51 4.89
CA HIS A 170 15.22 -16.38 4.23
C HIS A 170 14.99 -15.05 4.97
N ALA A 171 14.99 -15.07 6.30
CA ALA A 171 14.92 -13.87 7.13
C ALA A 171 16.27 -13.12 7.16
N GLN A 172 16.21 -11.79 7.03
CA GLN A 172 17.31 -10.88 7.32
C GLN A 172 16.86 -9.86 8.36
N ILE A 173 17.80 -9.43 9.21
CA ILE A 173 17.56 -8.41 10.23
C ILE A 173 18.58 -7.30 10.13
N GLY A 174 18.15 -6.06 10.38
CA GLY A 174 18.99 -4.88 10.49
C GLY A 174 18.58 -4.05 11.71
N PHE A 175 19.43 -3.09 12.08
CA PHE A 175 19.21 -2.24 13.26
C PHE A 175 19.48 -0.78 12.95
N GLY A 176 18.60 0.09 13.42
CA GLY A 176 18.76 1.54 13.44
C GLY A 176 18.34 2.10 14.78
N ALA A 177 18.88 3.26 15.12
CA ALA A 177 18.58 3.98 16.34
C ALA A 177 18.17 5.41 16.02
N PHE A 178 17.31 5.99 16.84
CA PHE A 178 16.96 7.41 16.78
C PHE A 178 16.76 7.99 18.18
N VAL A 179 16.86 9.32 18.26
CA VAL A 179 16.45 10.13 19.42
C VAL A 179 15.71 11.33 18.84
N ASP A 180 16.39 12.47 18.66
CA ASP A 180 15.78 13.66 18.05
C ASP A 180 16.81 14.64 17.48
N LYS A 181 16.33 15.71 16.84
CA LYS A 181 17.14 16.79 16.28
C LYS A 181 18.00 17.42 17.37
N THR A 182 19.27 17.67 17.03
CA THR A 182 20.31 18.09 17.99
C THR A 182 20.39 19.61 18.13
N VAL A 183 19.23 20.25 18.19
CA VAL A 183 19.06 21.71 18.27
C VAL A 183 18.02 22.05 19.33
N LEU A 184 18.07 23.28 19.85
CA LEU A 184 17.01 23.78 20.74
C LEU A 184 15.69 23.97 19.97
N PRO A 185 14.53 23.73 20.58
CA PRO A 185 14.34 23.39 22.00
C PRO A 185 14.42 21.90 22.34
N TYR A 186 14.60 21.01 21.35
CA TYR A 186 14.52 19.55 21.56
C TYR A 186 15.72 19.00 22.31
N THR A 187 16.93 19.45 21.97
CA THR A 187 18.18 18.99 22.60
C THR A 187 18.94 20.16 23.23
N ASN A 188 19.56 19.93 24.38
CA ASN A 188 20.45 20.90 25.01
C ASN A 188 21.72 21.10 24.17
N THR A 189 21.91 22.31 23.64
CA THR A 189 23.02 22.67 22.73
C THR A 189 24.32 23.04 23.44
N ASN A 190 24.39 22.95 24.77
CA ASN A 190 25.67 23.06 25.48
C ASN A 190 26.59 21.91 25.03
N GLU A 191 27.84 22.22 24.63
CA GLU A 191 28.79 21.24 24.10
C GLU A 191 28.94 19.98 24.97
N LYS A 192 28.95 20.13 26.31
CA LYS A 192 29.06 18.99 27.23
C LYS A 192 27.81 18.12 27.21
N LYS A 193 26.62 18.73 27.11
CA LYS A 193 25.34 18.03 27.05
C LYS A 193 25.05 17.44 25.67
N LEU A 194 25.57 18.02 24.57
CA LEU A 194 25.54 17.37 23.26
C LEU A 194 26.39 16.10 23.24
N LEU A 195 27.57 16.12 23.87
CA LEU A 195 28.44 14.95 23.97
C LEU A 195 27.92 13.90 24.96
N ARG A 196 27.21 14.32 26.01
CA ARG A 196 26.63 13.45 27.03
C ARG A 196 25.32 14.07 27.58
N PRO A 197 24.17 13.80 26.94
CA PRO A 197 22.89 14.43 27.32
C PRO A 197 22.33 13.91 28.65
N CYS A 198 22.56 12.64 28.94
CA CYS A 198 22.12 11.98 30.16
C CYS A 198 22.73 12.60 31.43
N ASP A 199 22.14 12.31 32.58
CA ASP A 199 22.64 12.78 33.88
C ASP A 199 23.87 11.99 34.36
N ASP A 200 24.64 12.60 35.27
CA ASP A 200 26.00 12.19 35.63
C ASP A 200 26.11 10.73 36.16
N ASP A 201 25.03 10.19 36.71
CA ASP A 201 24.95 8.82 37.26
C ASP A 201 24.84 7.71 36.19
N SER A 202 24.68 8.07 34.90
CA SER A 202 24.63 7.10 33.79
C SER A 202 26.02 6.82 33.23
N GLU A 203 26.68 5.72 33.62
CA GLU A 203 28.07 5.42 33.20
C GLU A 203 28.28 5.33 31.68
N LYS A 204 27.23 5.09 30.88
CA LYS A 204 27.32 4.97 29.42
C LYS A 204 26.14 5.64 28.73
N CYS A 205 26.39 6.82 28.16
CA CYS A 205 25.43 7.62 27.41
C CYS A 205 26.08 8.09 26.10
N GLN A 206 25.37 7.93 24.99
CA GLN A 206 25.84 8.41 23.68
C GLN A 206 25.55 9.90 23.51
N ALA A 207 26.43 10.58 22.76
CA ALA A 207 26.16 11.93 22.27
C ALA A 207 24.81 12.00 21.54
N ALA A 208 24.10 13.12 21.67
CA ALA A 208 22.80 13.32 21.05
C ALA A 208 22.89 13.19 19.51
N PHE A 209 21.85 12.59 18.90
CA PHE A 209 21.79 12.36 17.46
C PHE A 209 20.33 12.22 17.01
N GLY A 210 20.05 12.57 15.75
CA GLY A 210 18.73 12.38 15.15
C GLY A 210 18.47 10.92 14.79
N TYR A 211 19.03 10.46 13.68
CA TYR A 211 18.96 9.06 13.23
C TYR A 211 20.35 8.50 12.91
N ARG A 212 20.57 7.25 13.33
CA ARG A 212 21.76 6.47 13.03
C ARG A 212 21.38 5.10 12.48
N HIS A 213 21.88 4.78 11.30
CA HIS A 213 21.93 3.41 10.81
C HIS A 213 23.04 2.65 11.56
N VAL A 214 22.76 1.46 12.10
CA VAL A 214 23.76 0.72 12.88
C VAL A 214 24.19 -0.54 12.15
N LEU A 215 23.21 -1.29 11.62
CA LEU A 215 23.45 -2.57 10.96
C LEU A 215 22.55 -2.71 9.73
N SER A 216 23.18 -2.88 8.56
CA SER A 216 22.52 -3.26 7.32
C SER A 216 21.89 -4.65 7.42
N LEU A 217 20.83 -4.90 6.66
CA LEU A 217 20.11 -6.17 6.66
C LEU A 217 21.07 -7.34 6.41
N THR A 218 21.13 -8.26 7.37
CA THR A 218 22.04 -9.42 7.37
C THR A 218 21.32 -10.68 7.85
N PRO A 219 21.65 -11.87 7.32
CA PRO A 219 21.12 -13.13 7.83
C PRO A 219 21.86 -13.63 9.10
N ARG A 220 22.89 -12.90 9.56
CA ARG A 220 23.81 -13.30 10.62
C ARG A 220 23.35 -12.78 11.98
N GLU A 221 22.81 -13.67 12.82
CA GLU A 221 22.33 -13.37 14.19
C GLU A 221 23.39 -12.73 15.07
N GLN A 222 24.62 -13.24 15.00
CA GLN A 222 25.70 -12.76 15.83
C GLN A 222 26.07 -11.30 15.56
N GLU A 223 25.91 -10.83 14.31
CA GLU A 223 26.16 -9.42 13.96
C GLU A 223 25.10 -8.50 14.54
N PHE A 224 23.84 -8.93 14.50
CA PHE A 224 22.74 -8.20 15.14
C PHE A 224 22.97 -8.10 16.64
N LYS A 225 23.23 -9.23 17.30
CA LYS A 225 23.51 -9.26 18.73
C LYS A 225 24.67 -8.33 19.10
N GLN A 226 25.81 -8.44 18.42
CA GLN A 226 26.97 -7.58 18.69
C GLN A 226 26.66 -6.10 18.45
N SER A 227 25.94 -5.77 17.37
CA SER A 227 25.60 -4.39 17.03
C SER A 227 24.70 -3.75 18.09
N VAL A 228 23.71 -4.49 18.59
CA VAL A 228 22.77 -4.05 19.64
C VAL A 228 23.44 -3.98 21.02
N THR A 229 24.23 -4.98 21.39
CA THR A 229 24.98 -4.99 22.67
C THR A 229 25.90 -3.78 22.82
N ASN A 230 26.44 -3.28 21.71
CA ASN A 230 27.33 -2.11 21.70
C ASN A 230 26.59 -0.76 21.72
N GLN A 231 25.24 -0.76 21.75
CA GLN A 231 24.47 0.48 21.85
C GLN A 231 24.26 0.89 23.31
N PHE A 232 24.18 2.20 23.52
CA PHE A 232 23.82 2.83 24.78
C PHE A 232 22.66 3.81 24.58
N ILE A 233 21.97 4.18 25.64
CA ILE A 233 20.99 5.26 25.57
C ILE A 233 21.67 6.61 25.28
N SER A 234 20.86 7.57 24.85
CA SER A 234 21.18 8.98 24.72
C SER A 234 20.05 9.78 25.38
N GLY A 235 19.85 11.03 24.99
CA GLY A 235 18.75 11.84 25.52
C GLY A 235 18.61 13.20 24.86
N ASN A 236 17.44 13.76 25.09
CA ASN A 236 16.92 15.05 24.65
C ASN A 236 16.14 15.69 25.83
N LEU A 237 15.43 16.79 25.59
CA LEU A 237 14.76 17.60 26.62
C LEU A 237 13.25 17.38 26.64
N ASP A 238 12.61 17.30 25.49
CA ASP A 238 11.18 17.09 25.36
C ASP A 238 10.83 15.62 25.16
N SER A 239 9.53 15.33 25.16
CA SER A 239 9.03 13.95 25.19
C SER A 239 8.76 13.35 23.80
N PRO A 240 8.19 14.04 22.80
CA PRO A 240 8.06 13.46 21.47
C PRO A 240 9.44 13.28 20.82
N GLU A 241 9.61 12.23 20.04
CA GLU A 241 10.92 11.88 19.46
C GLU A 241 10.94 12.02 17.92
N GLY A 242 12.14 12.03 17.35
CA GLY A 242 12.41 12.16 15.92
C GLY A 242 12.19 10.89 15.08
N GLY A 243 11.30 9.99 15.52
CA GLY A 243 11.10 8.67 14.90
C GLY A 243 10.69 8.72 13.42
N LEU A 244 9.92 9.74 13.00
CA LEU A 244 9.49 9.84 11.61
C LEU A 244 10.63 10.18 10.64
N ASP A 245 11.61 10.98 11.06
CA ASP A 245 12.83 11.25 10.27
C ASP A 245 13.61 9.94 10.04
N ALA A 246 13.74 9.15 11.09
CA ALA A 246 14.42 7.87 11.05
C ALA A 246 13.73 6.87 10.12
N MET A 247 12.38 6.79 10.18
CA MET A 247 11.60 5.97 9.27
C MET A 247 11.72 6.44 7.81
N MET A 248 11.69 7.75 7.57
CA MET A 248 11.86 8.32 6.24
C MET A 248 13.21 7.92 5.64
N GLN A 249 14.30 8.13 6.39
CA GLN A 249 15.64 7.76 5.94
C GLN A 249 15.78 6.24 5.72
N ALA A 250 15.23 5.41 6.62
CA ALA A 250 15.23 3.96 6.44
C ALA A 250 14.44 3.50 5.20
N ALA A 251 13.41 4.26 4.80
CA ALA A 251 12.62 3.96 3.61
C ALA A 251 13.35 4.35 2.31
N VAL A 252 13.96 5.54 2.26
CA VAL A 252 14.54 6.10 1.03
C VAL A 252 16.01 5.72 0.81
N CYS A 253 16.75 5.40 1.87
CA CYS A 253 18.15 4.95 1.79
C CYS A 253 18.28 3.45 1.52
N GLY A 254 17.50 2.89 0.59
CA GLY A 254 17.38 1.44 0.43
C GLY A 254 18.68 0.70 0.13
N GLY A 255 19.63 1.34 -0.55
CA GLY A 255 20.96 0.78 -0.79
C GLY A 255 21.83 0.66 0.47
N ALA A 256 21.72 1.62 1.40
CA ALA A 256 22.46 1.59 2.68
C ALA A 256 21.83 0.59 3.67
N ILE A 257 20.50 0.57 3.74
CA ILE A 257 19.76 -0.37 4.60
C ILE A 257 19.90 -1.81 4.09
N GLY A 258 19.93 -2.01 2.77
CA GLY A 258 20.10 -3.31 2.13
C GLY A 258 18.78 -4.03 1.81
N TRP A 259 17.70 -3.29 1.53
CA TRP A 259 16.39 -3.89 1.19
C TRP A 259 16.50 -4.78 -0.06
N ARG A 260 16.07 -6.04 0.03
CA ARG A 260 16.04 -6.92 -1.15
C ARG A 260 14.87 -6.54 -2.07
N ASN A 261 15.05 -6.76 -3.38
CA ASN A 261 14.00 -6.48 -4.37
C ASN A 261 12.77 -7.38 -4.17
N SER A 262 12.98 -8.66 -3.86
CA SER A 262 11.93 -9.68 -3.74
C SER A 262 11.82 -10.19 -2.30
N SER A 263 11.36 -9.32 -1.40
CA SER A 263 11.14 -9.65 0.02
C SER A 263 9.92 -8.91 0.58
N THR A 264 9.39 -9.40 1.70
CA THR A 264 8.51 -8.61 2.55
C THR A 264 9.39 -7.68 3.39
N ARG A 265 9.24 -6.38 3.22
CA ARG A 265 10.02 -5.37 3.93
C ARG A 265 9.24 -4.86 5.14
N LEU A 266 9.81 -5.00 6.33
CA LEU A 266 9.20 -4.62 7.60
C LEU A 266 10.09 -3.62 8.32
N ILE A 267 9.55 -2.46 8.68
CA ILE A 267 10.13 -1.61 9.72
C ILE A 267 9.38 -1.89 11.02
N VAL A 268 10.11 -2.22 12.08
CA VAL A 268 9.55 -2.26 13.43
C VAL A 268 10.03 -1.01 14.16
N LEU A 269 9.12 -0.08 14.42
CA LEU A 269 9.42 1.11 15.23
C LEU A 269 9.10 0.79 16.69
N THR A 270 10.07 0.94 17.58
CA THR A 270 9.89 0.76 19.04
C THR A 270 10.21 2.05 19.79
N THR A 271 9.23 2.53 20.55
CA THR A 271 9.31 3.76 21.35
C THR A 271 8.23 3.75 22.43
N ASP A 272 8.49 4.42 23.54
CA ASP A 272 7.55 4.65 24.63
C ASP A 272 6.88 6.04 24.58
N ALA A 273 7.22 6.84 23.56
CA ALA A 273 6.87 8.24 23.44
C ALA A 273 6.14 8.60 22.14
N GLY A 274 5.69 9.86 22.07
CA GLY A 274 5.08 10.43 20.87
C GLY A 274 6.10 10.64 19.76
N PHE A 275 5.69 11.29 18.67
CA PHE A 275 6.57 11.61 17.56
C PHE A 275 6.40 13.05 17.12
N HIS A 276 7.49 13.66 16.70
CA HIS A 276 7.46 14.93 15.97
C HIS A 276 7.05 14.77 14.52
N MET A 277 6.40 15.79 13.97
CA MET A 277 5.98 15.83 12.57
C MET A 277 6.19 17.21 11.93
N ALA A 278 6.07 17.27 10.59
CA ALA A 278 6.20 18.52 9.85
C ALA A 278 5.42 19.68 10.49
N GLY A 279 6.08 20.82 10.66
CA GLY A 279 5.60 21.99 11.39
C GLY A 279 6.28 22.16 12.74
N ASP A 280 6.70 21.07 13.40
CA ASP A 280 7.34 21.14 14.71
C ASP A 280 8.72 21.79 14.63
N GLY A 281 9.50 21.52 13.56
CA GLY A 281 10.83 22.07 13.32
C GLY A 281 10.89 23.60 13.30
N LYS A 282 9.75 24.27 13.09
CA LYS A 282 9.61 25.72 13.17
C LYS A 282 10.05 26.28 14.53
N LEU A 283 9.86 25.53 15.62
CA LEU A 283 10.30 25.94 16.95
C LEU A 283 11.83 26.05 17.06
N ALA A 284 12.55 25.24 16.28
CA ALA A 284 14.01 25.28 16.17
C ALA A 284 14.53 26.16 15.02
N GLY A 285 13.64 26.91 14.35
CA GLY A 285 14.00 27.71 13.18
C GLY A 285 14.28 26.89 11.91
N ILE A 286 13.89 25.61 11.89
CA ILE A 286 14.01 24.76 10.71
C ILE A 286 12.75 24.94 9.86
N LEU A 287 12.92 25.60 8.71
CA LEU A 287 11.80 25.97 7.83
C LEU A 287 11.76 25.18 6.52
N GLU A 288 12.85 24.49 6.17
CA GLU A 288 12.95 23.71 4.95
C GLU A 288 12.17 22.40 5.12
N PRO A 289 11.16 22.11 4.29
CA PRO A 289 10.42 20.85 4.37
C PRO A 289 11.31 19.63 4.09
N ASN A 290 10.94 18.47 4.63
CA ASN A 290 11.59 17.21 4.28
C ASN A 290 11.46 16.92 2.77
N ASP A 291 12.58 16.65 2.10
CA ASP A 291 12.64 16.45 0.65
C ASP A 291 12.41 14.99 0.20
N GLN A 292 12.24 14.07 1.16
CA GLN A 292 12.04 12.65 0.95
C GLN A 292 13.20 11.96 0.20
N GLN A 293 14.42 12.47 0.35
CA GLN A 293 15.63 11.89 -0.23
C GLN A 293 16.54 11.27 0.85
N CYS A 294 17.46 10.42 0.39
CA CYS A 294 18.45 9.82 1.26
C CYS A 294 19.57 10.82 1.59
N HIS A 295 19.77 11.04 2.88
CA HIS A 295 20.77 11.95 3.44
C HIS A 295 21.58 11.27 4.54
N MET A 296 22.11 10.10 4.21
CA MET A 296 22.96 9.32 5.10
C MET A 296 24.43 9.50 4.73
N LYS A 297 25.26 9.86 5.71
CA LYS A 297 26.71 9.91 5.60
C LYS A 297 27.32 9.34 6.86
N ASP A 298 28.28 8.42 6.73
CA ASP A 298 28.91 7.72 7.86
C ASP A 298 27.86 7.11 8.81
N ASN A 299 26.80 6.56 8.22
CA ASN A 299 25.62 6.00 8.88
C ASN A 299 24.78 6.96 9.72
N LEU A 300 25.00 8.27 9.63
CA LEU A 300 24.22 9.31 10.32
C LEU A 300 23.36 10.10 9.32
N TYR A 301 22.17 10.48 9.77
CA TYR A 301 21.35 11.45 9.06
C TYR A 301 21.90 12.87 9.24
N TYR A 302 22.65 13.36 8.26
CA TYR A 302 23.40 14.60 8.41
C TYR A 302 22.54 15.87 8.23
N LYS A 303 21.36 15.77 7.58
CA LYS A 303 20.43 16.89 7.41
C LYS A 303 19.38 17.02 8.51
N SER A 304 19.53 16.29 9.62
CA SER A 304 18.59 16.32 10.75
C SER A 304 18.27 17.72 11.27
N ASN A 305 19.23 18.64 11.22
CA ASN A 305 19.06 20.02 11.69
C ASN A 305 18.82 21.03 10.55
N GLU A 306 18.79 20.58 9.29
CA GLU A 306 18.59 21.42 8.12
C GLU A 306 17.16 21.31 7.57
N MET A 307 16.53 20.15 7.74
CA MET A 307 15.20 19.85 7.23
C MET A 307 14.23 19.54 8.36
N ASP A 308 13.00 20.00 8.21
CA ASP A 308 11.90 19.71 9.12
C ASP A 308 11.60 18.20 9.13
N TYR A 309 10.90 17.74 10.17
CA TYR A 309 10.38 16.38 10.22
C TYR A 309 9.47 16.13 9.01
N PRO A 310 9.37 14.89 8.50
CA PRO A 310 8.44 14.59 7.43
C PRO A 310 6.99 14.71 7.91
N SER A 311 6.09 15.07 7.01
CA SER A 311 4.66 14.95 7.29
C SER A 311 4.25 13.48 7.26
N VAL A 312 3.16 13.13 7.96
CA VAL A 312 2.60 11.78 7.93
C VAL A 312 2.26 11.34 6.50
N GLY A 313 1.80 12.27 5.65
CA GLY A 313 1.50 11.99 4.24
C GLY A 313 2.75 11.71 3.40
N GLN A 314 3.84 12.45 3.63
CA GLN A 314 5.13 12.17 2.98
C GLN A 314 5.67 10.79 3.37
N LEU A 315 5.60 10.46 4.66
CA LEU A 315 6.02 9.15 5.15
C LEU A 315 5.18 8.01 4.55
N ALA A 316 3.85 8.14 4.59
CA ALA A 316 2.93 7.15 4.02
C ALA A 316 3.23 6.90 2.53
N PHE A 317 3.45 7.97 1.75
CA PHE A 317 3.81 7.89 0.34
C PHE A 317 5.13 7.13 0.11
N GLN A 318 6.18 7.44 0.88
CA GLN A 318 7.48 6.78 0.69
C GLN A 318 7.50 5.34 1.18
N LEU A 319 6.78 5.01 2.25
CA LEU A 319 6.62 3.62 2.70
C LEU A 319 5.89 2.78 1.64
N GLU A 320 4.81 3.31 1.05
CA GLU A 320 4.08 2.63 -0.02
C GLU A 320 4.95 2.47 -1.28
N LYS A 321 5.57 3.56 -1.74
CA LYS A 321 6.46 3.56 -2.92
C LYS A 321 7.60 2.56 -2.79
N ASN A 322 8.16 2.41 -1.59
CA ASN A 322 9.25 1.46 -1.32
C ASN A 322 8.76 0.08 -0.84
N ASN A 323 7.46 -0.20 -0.88
CA ASN A 323 6.84 -1.47 -0.47
C ASN A 323 7.21 -1.89 0.97
N ILE A 324 7.30 -0.93 1.88
CA ILE A 324 7.65 -1.16 3.29
C ILE A 324 6.37 -1.17 4.12
N GLN A 325 6.24 -2.19 4.95
CA GLN A 325 5.16 -2.35 5.91
C GLN A 325 5.68 -1.98 7.30
N THR A 326 4.85 -1.35 8.12
CA THR A 326 5.31 -0.84 9.43
C THR A 326 4.61 -1.56 10.58
N ILE A 327 5.39 -1.92 11.59
CA ILE A 327 4.90 -2.40 12.88
C ILE A 327 5.28 -1.35 13.92
N PHE A 328 4.28 -0.68 14.47
CA PHE A 328 4.46 0.23 15.60
C PHE A 328 4.35 -0.58 16.88
N ALA A 329 5.49 -0.89 17.50
CA ALA A 329 5.59 -1.61 18.76
C ALA A 329 5.82 -0.59 19.88
N VAL A 330 4.73 -0.12 20.49
CA VAL A 330 4.76 1.04 21.39
C VAL A 330 4.12 0.73 22.72
N THR A 331 4.52 1.41 23.78
CA THR A 331 3.93 1.26 25.12
C THR A 331 2.46 1.70 25.16
N GLU A 332 1.75 1.26 26.20
CA GLU A 332 0.30 1.47 26.33
C GLU A 332 -0.11 2.94 26.35
N ASN A 333 0.70 3.81 26.97
CA ASN A 333 0.43 5.25 27.12
C ASN A 333 0.32 5.98 25.77
N VAL A 334 1.06 5.56 24.75
CA VAL A 334 1.06 6.20 23.42
C VAL A 334 0.29 5.40 22.35
N GLN A 335 -0.20 4.20 22.67
CA GLN A 335 -0.90 3.31 21.75
C GLN A 335 -2.01 4.01 20.94
N LYS A 336 -2.79 4.89 21.58
CA LYS A 336 -3.92 5.58 20.91
C LYS A 336 -3.45 6.48 19.77
N ILE A 337 -2.32 7.17 19.95
CA ILE A 337 -1.75 8.08 18.96
C ILE A 337 -1.22 7.27 17.76
N TYR A 338 -0.50 6.16 18.01
CA TYR A 338 -0.01 5.30 16.95
C TYR A 338 -1.12 4.54 16.21
N LYS A 339 -2.26 4.26 16.84
CA LYS A 339 -3.46 3.76 16.15
C LYS A 339 -4.02 4.76 15.15
N GLN A 340 -3.99 6.06 15.48
CA GLN A 340 -4.38 7.12 14.54
C GLN A 340 -3.36 7.27 13.41
N LEU A 341 -2.06 7.21 13.71
CA LEU A 341 -1.01 7.21 12.69
C LEU A 341 -1.18 6.02 11.73
N SER A 342 -1.42 4.83 12.27
CA SER A 342 -1.64 3.60 11.48
C SER A 342 -2.93 3.62 10.65
N ALA A 343 -3.84 4.56 10.87
CA ALA A 343 -5.00 4.74 10.01
C ALA A 343 -4.65 5.49 8.71
N ILE A 344 -3.54 6.24 8.72
CA ILE A 344 -3.06 7.04 7.59
C ILE A 344 -1.92 6.32 6.87
N VAL A 345 -1.03 5.66 7.62
CA VAL A 345 0.07 4.87 7.07
C VAL A 345 -0.48 3.55 6.51
N PRO A 346 -0.34 3.27 5.20
CA PRO A 346 -0.86 2.04 4.62
C PRO A 346 -0.04 0.83 5.08
N LYS A 347 -0.69 -0.34 5.15
CA LYS A 347 -0.05 -1.63 5.47
C LYS A 347 0.77 -1.57 6.77
N SER A 348 0.20 -0.97 7.81
CA SER A 348 0.79 -0.95 9.15
C SER A 348 -0.08 -1.64 10.20
N GLU A 349 0.56 -2.07 11.29
CA GLU A 349 -0.10 -2.63 12.47
C GLU A 349 0.50 -2.01 13.73
N VAL A 350 -0.32 -1.91 14.78
CA VAL A 350 0.11 -1.43 16.10
C VAL A 350 0.06 -2.58 17.11
N GLY A 351 1.15 -2.80 17.81
CA GLY A 351 1.26 -3.74 18.93
C GLY A 351 1.61 -2.99 20.21
N VAL A 352 1.09 -3.46 21.35
CA VAL A 352 1.44 -2.91 22.66
C VAL A 352 2.69 -3.61 23.16
N LEU A 353 3.76 -2.85 23.28
CA LEU A 353 5.01 -3.27 23.91
C LEU A 353 4.80 -3.27 25.43
N SER A 354 5.26 -4.32 26.11
CA SER A 354 5.37 -4.26 27.57
C SER A 354 6.44 -3.23 27.95
N ASN A 355 6.37 -2.67 29.16
CA ASN A 355 7.34 -1.65 29.61
C ASN A 355 8.80 -2.14 29.61
N ASP A 356 9.01 -3.46 29.54
CA ASP A 356 10.31 -4.11 29.48
C ASP A 356 10.59 -4.76 28.11
N SER A 357 9.78 -4.49 27.08
CA SER A 357 9.93 -5.07 25.74
C SER A 357 9.95 -6.61 25.64
N ASN A 358 9.67 -7.36 26.71
CA ASN A 358 9.79 -8.83 26.73
C ASN A 358 8.81 -9.54 25.78
N ASN A 359 7.74 -8.87 25.36
CA ASN A 359 6.76 -9.42 24.42
C ASN A 359 7.04 -9.07 22.94
N VAL A 360 8.12 -8.36 22.62
CA VAL A 360 8.37 -7.81 21.27
C VAL A 360 8.43 -8.89 20.19
N VAL A 361 8.99 -10.07 20.50
CA VAL A 361 9.10 -11.18 19.55
C VAL A 361 7.72 -11.69 19.14
N GLU A 362 6.82 -11.91 20.10
CA GLU A 362 5.47 -12.41 19.81
C GLU A 362 4.59 -11.33 19.18
N LEU A 363 4.81 -10.06 19.54
CA LEU A 363 4.20 -8.90 18.91
C LEU A 363 4.53 -8.86 17.41
N ILE A 364 5.81 -8.97 17.05
CA ILE A 364 6.26 -8.96 15.65
C ILE A 364 5.67 -10.15 14.89
N LYS A 365 5.66 -11.36 15.47
CA LYS A 365 5.03 -12.53 14.84
C LYS A 365 3.54 -12.30 14.58
N THR A 366 2.83 -11.75 15.56
CA THR A 366 1.40 -11.49 15.46
C THR A 366 1.09 -10.41 14.43
N ALA A 367 1.84 -9.30 14.45
CA ALA A 367 1.70 -8.22 13.49
C ALA A 367 2.04 -8.70 12.07
N TYR A 368 3.12 -9.46 11.89
CA TYR A 368 3.45 -10.09 10.62
C TYR A 368 2.31 -10.99 10.13
N ARG A 369 1.73 -11.86 10.99
CA ARG A 369 0.60 -12.70 10.60
C ARG A 369 -0.59 -11.88 10.11
N LYS A 370 -0.94 -10.79 10.81
CA LYS A 370 -2.04 -9.89 10.41
C LYS A 370 -1.77 -9.15 9.10
N LEU A 371 -0.55 -8.65 8.92
CA LEU A 371 -0.12 -8.02 7.67
C LEU A 371 -0.13 -9.04 6.53
N SER A 372 0.31 -10.27 6.82
CA SER A 372 0.45 -11.33 5.85
C SER A 372 -0.88 -11.91 5.36
N SER A 373 -1.93 -11.81 6.17
CA SER A 373 -3.27 -12.29 5.85
C SER A 373 -4.09 -11.28 5.06
N LYS A 374 -3.64 -10.01 5.00
CA LYS A 374 -4.28 -8.95 4.23
C LYS A 374 -3.57 -8.80 2.89
N ILE A 375 -4.35 -8.80 1.81
CA ILE A 375 -3.87 -8.54 0.46
C ILE A 375 -4.59 -7.30 -0.04
N THR A 376 -3.82 -6.31 -0.50
CA THR A 376 -4.36 -5.08 -1.08
C THR A 376 -3.88 -4.99 -2.52
N LEU A 377 -4.83 -4.94 -3.44
CA LEU A 377 -4.56 -4.67 -4.85
C LEU A 377 -4.81 -3.19 -5.11
N THR A 378 -3.80 -2.50 -5.64
CA THR A 378 -3.86 -1.08 -5.98
C THR A 378 -3.57 -0.89 -7.47
N HIS A 379 -3.81 0.32 -7.95
CA HIS A 379 -3.49 0.74 -9.31
C HIS A 379 -2.90 2.15 -9.28
N ASP A 380 -2.08 2.46 -10.28
CA ASP A 380 -1.54 3.79 -10.47
C ASP A 380 -2.61 4.78 -10.96
N ARG A 381 -2.24 6.06 -11.02
CA ARG A 381 -3.13 7.13 -11.48
C ARG A 381 -3.75 6.82 -12.85
N LEU A 382 -5.08 6.81 -12.91
CA LEU A 382 -5.85 6.60 -14.13
C LEU A 382 -6.08 7.91 -14.90
N PRO A 383 -6.29 7.84 -16.22
CA PRO A 383 -6.86 8.94 -17.00
C PRO A 383 -8.28 9.29 -16.54
N ASP A 384 -8.69 10.56 -16.67
CA ASP A 384 -9.97 11.09 -16.14
C ASP A 384 -11.22 10.34 -16.63
N ASN A 385 -11.15 9.73 -17.81
CA ASN A 385 -12.25 9.01 -18.46
C ASN A 385 -12.23 7.50 -18.20
N VAL A 386 -11.34 7.00 -17.34
CA VAL A 386 -11.21 5.58 -16.99
C VAL A 386 -11.56 5.40 -15.52
N ARG A 387 -12.41 4.42 -15.24
CA ARG A 387 -12.76 4.00 -13.89
C ARG A 387 -12.53 2.51 -13.75
N ILE A 388 -11.92 2.11 -12.65
CA ILE A 388 -11.73 0.71 -12.28
C ILE A 388 -12.52 0.41 -11.02
N THR A 389 -13.09 -0.78 -10.94
CA THR A 389 -13.81 -1.29 -9.77
C THR A 389 -13.30 -2.67 -9.45
N TYR A 390 -13.10 -2.96 -8.17
CA TYR A 390 -12.56 -4.23 -7.71
C TYR A 390 -13.67 -5.09 -7.10
N THR A 391 -13.63 -6.39 -7.36
CA THR A 391 -14.51 -7.37 -6.72
C THR A 391 -13.64 -8.46 -6.11
N PRO A 392 -13.37 -8.41 -4.79
CA PRO A 392 -12.52 -9.40 -4.14
C PRO A 392 -13.27 -10.75 -3.99
N GLU A 393 -12.68 -11.82 -4.52
CA GLU A 393 -13.18 -13.19 -4.35
C GLU A 393 -12.43 -13.88 -3.18
N CYS A 394 -12.85 -13.57 -1.94
CA CYS A 394 -12.25 -14.12 -0.71
C CYS A 394 -13.26 -14.98 0.07
N GLN A 395 -12.79 -15.99 0.83
CA GLN A 395 -13.65 -16.76 1.76
C GLN A 395 -14.27 -15.89 2.88
N SER A 396 -13.67 -14.73 3.15
CA SER A 396 -14.19 -13.70 4.06
C SER A 396 -13.87 -12.32 3.48
N ALA A 397 -14.65 -11.86 2.51
CA ALA A 397 -14.43 -10.57 1.87
C ALA A 397 -14.75 -9.42 2.86
N GLY A 398 -13.80 -8.52 3.07
CA GLY A 398 -14.06 -7.21 3.67
C GLY A 398 -14.85 -6.31 2.69
N PRO A 399 -15.37 -5.15 3.14
CA PRO A 399 -16.03 -4.21 2.24
C PRO A 399 -15.08 -3.80 1.10
N PRO A 400 -15.59 -3.55 -0.12
CA PRO A 400 -14.79 -2.96 -1.17
C PRO A 400 -14.20 -1.64 -0.67
N GLY A 401 -12.88 -1.46 -0.84
CA GLY A 401 -12.24 -0.17 -0.61
C GLY A 401 -12.73 0.88 -1.63
N PRO A 402 -12.58 2.18 -1.32
CA PRO A 402 -13.01 3.27 -2.20
C PRO A 402 -12.31 3.28 -3.56
#